data_AF-A0A212T069-F1
#
_entry.id   AF-A0A212T069-F1
#
_cell.length_a   1.000
_cell.length_b   1.000
_cell.length_c   1.000
_cell.angle_alpha   90.00
_cell.angle_beta   90.00
_cell.angle_gamma   90.00
#
_symmetry.space_group_name_H-M   'P 1'
#
loop_
_entity.id
_entity.type
_entity.pdbx_description
1 polymer ?
#
loop_
_entity_poly.entity_id
_entity_poly.type
_entity_poly.pdbx_seq_one_letter_code
_entity_poly.pdbx_strand_id
1 'polypeptide(L)'
;MRQPLSFHALPFSAMDPAHYFAPAFLESLLRAQPGADAELRVLHVRPFAVDNSASILAVLTAGHAARPVGHFGVEITWSSAGHTHSRRLVLKLKPPGAEVAAMLASLAQATGEPLASRYPAYTFRTGFADTHGRELAVYEQHAGHPLLPEIWGLYADEEHGVYVVLMEFLEEVELLDSVMHPERWTDAHLRAALTQLATWHAGHLHTPARLPALANGECAGPAYLLEQKPLWHALLDSAATHFPELYSASRVGHLRQALADLPQHAATLAAEPHTLIHNDLNPRNTCFRRTPAGELQFVAYDWELATYHVPHYDVAELLCFVLDTDRYALRGTYLEYYRQQLHQLTGAYPDAEAFRHTFGVAALNFGLHRLGMYLMAHAVSPYPFLPRVVNSFFDTLEEFLPQPVAAPQEVAAA
;
A
#
# COMPACT_ATOMS: atom_id res chain seq x y z
N MET A 1 -31.20 -17.10 -24.03
CA MET A 1 -30.65 -15.97 -24.81
C MET A 1 -31.18 -14.68 -24.20
N ARG A 2 -30.39 -14.03 -23.34
CA ARG A 2 -30.68 -12.69 -22.80
C ARG A 2 -29.71 -11.72 -23.45
N GLN A 3 -30.24 -10.65 -24.04
CA GLN A 3 -29.47 -9.60 -24.69
C GLN A 3 -28.61 -8.85 -23.65
N PRO A 4 -27.40 -8.38 -24.02
CA PRO A 4 -26.60 -7.52 -23.16
C PRO A 4 -27.24 -6.12 -23.12
N LEU A 5 -27.33 -5.57 -21.90
CA LEU A 5 -27.75 -4.20 -21.65
C LEU A 5 -26.70 -3.24 -22.23
N SER A 6 -27.13 -2.40 -23.17
CA SER A 6 -26.39 -1.25 -23.67
C SER A 6 -26.34 -0.20 -22.57
N PHE A 7 -25.16 0.03 -22.00
CA PHE A 7 -24.91 1.20 -21.16
C PHE A 7 -24.75 2.41 -22.08
N HIS A 8 -25.83 3.16 -22.27
CA HIS A 8 -25.74 4.54 -22.74
C HIS A 8 -25.13 5.37 -21.61
N ALA A 9 -23.91 5.87 -21.81
CA ALA A 9 -23.32 6.89 -20.97
C ALA A 9 -24.22 8.13 -20.99
N LEU A 10 -24.84 8.44 -19.86
CA LEU A 10 -25.47 9.74 -19.64
C LEU A 10 -24.38 10.81 -19.64
N PRO A 11 -24.63 12.01 -20.21
CA PRO A 11 -23.66 13.10 -20.16
C PRO A 11 -23.57 13.59 -18.71
N PHE A 12 -22.48 13.23 -18.02
CA PHE A 12 -22.14 13.80 -16.72
C PHE A 12 -21.99 15.32 -16.86
N SER A 13 -22.74 16.09 -16.09
CA SER A 13 -22.45 17.51 -15.89
C SER A 13 -21.14 17.61 -15.12
N ALA A 14 -20.07 18.06 -15.77
CA ALA A 14 -18.79 18.23 -15.10
C ALA A 14 -18.94 19.29 -13.99
N MET A 15 -18.85 18.85 -12.73
CA MET A 15 -18.77 19.80 -11.61
C MET A 15 -17.45 20.57 -11.73
N ASP A 16 -17.49 21.88 -11.52
CA ASP A 16 -16.29 22.73 -11.53
C ASP A 16 -15.34 22.28 -10.40
N PRO A 17 -14.08 21.91 -10.71
CA PRO A 17 -13.06 21.63 -9.71
C PRO A 17 -12.98 22.63 -8.56
N ALA A 18 -13.29 23.91 -8.82
CA ALA A 18 -13.31 24.96 -7.81
C ALA A 18 -14.28 24.68 -6.65
N HIS A 19 -15.29 23.82 -6.85
CA HIS A 19 -16.22 23.42 -5.80
C HIS A 19 -15.51 22.83 -4.57
N TYR A 20 -14.57 21.91 -4.77
CA TYR A 20 -13.87 21.22 -3.68
C TYR A 20 -12.89 22.13 -2.93
N PHE A 21 -12.57 23.31 -3.49
CA PHE A 21 -11.74 24.34 -2.87
C PHE A 21 -12.56 25.48 -2.26
N ALA A 22 -13.88 25.47 -2.44
CA ALA A 22 -14.74 26.52 -1.96
C ALA A 22 -14.76 26.55 -0.42
N PRO A 23 -14.73 27.74 0.21
CA PRO A 23 -14.85 27.88 1.66
C PRO A 23 -16.02 27.08 2.25
N ALA A 24 -17.19 27.09 1.58
CA ALA A 24 -18.38 26.39 2.04
C ALA A 24 -18.21 24.86 2.05
N PHE A 25 -17.50 24.29 1.09
CA PHE A 25 -17.23 22.85 1.05
C PHE A 25 -16.23 22.46 2.14
N LEU A 26 -15.13 23.18 2.28
CA LEU A 26 -14.17 22.89 3.34
C LEU A 26 -14.76 23.14 4.75
N GLU A 27 -15.67 24.11 4.90
CA GLU A 27 -16.44 24.32 6.13
C GLU A 27 -17.30 23.12 6.48
N SER A 28 -17.95 22.49 5.50
CA SER A 28 -18.76 21.29 5.76
C SER A 28 -17.91 20.10 6.21
N LEU A 29 -16.72 19.92 5.61
CA LEU A 29 -15.75 18.91 6.03
C LEU A 29 -15.29 19.12 7.48
N LEU A 30 -14.88 20.35 7.82
CA LEU A 30 -14.41 20.68 9.17
C LEU A 30 -15.51 20.52 10.22
N ARG A 31 -16.76 20.85 9.89
CA ARG A 31 -17.91 20.66 10.79
C ARG A 31 -18.34 19.21 10.97
N ALA A 32 -18.03 18.34 10.02
CA ALA A 32 -18.36 16.92 10.12
C ALA A 32 -17.49 16.20 11.18
N GLN A 33 -16.40 16.84 11.64
CA GLN A 33 -15.56 16.28 12.69
C GLN A 33 -16.29 16.16 14.03
N PRO A 34 -16.10 15.05 14.77
CA PRO A 34 -16.65 14.91 16.12
C PRO A 34 -16.19 16.05 17.03
N GLY A 35 -17.15 16.78 17.61
CA GLY A 35 -16.88 17.89 18.53
C GLY A 35 -16.54 19.22 17.85
N ALA A 36 -16.69 19.32 16.52
CA ALA A 36 -16.56 20.60 15.83
C ALA A 36 -17.64 21.60 16.28
N ASP A 37 -17.27 22.88 16.30
CA ASP A 37 -18.17 23.97 16.60
C ASP A 37 -19.21 24.16 15.48
N ALA A 38 -20.49 24.18 15.84
CA ALA A 38 -21.59 24.42 14.91
C ALA A 38 -21.46 25.78 14.20
N GLU A 39 -20.87 26.77 14.85
CA GLU A 39 -20.65 28.10 14.29
C GLU A 39 -19.31 28.25 13.57
N LEU A 40 -18.54 27.17 13.37
CA LEU A 40 -17.27 27.21 12.65
C LEU A 40 -17.44 27.84 11.26
N ARG A 41 -16.75 28.94 10.93
CA ARG A 41 -16.82 29.54 9.58
C ARG A 41 -15.47 29.54 8.90
N VAL A 42 -15.38 29.01 7.68
CA VAL A 42 -14.17 29.16 6.86
C VAL A 42 -14.15 30.56 6.25
N LEU A 43 -13.11 31.32 6.58
CA LEU A 43 -12.94 32.71 6.17
C LEU A 43 -12.15 32.81 4.86
N HIS A 44 -11.06 32.04 4.77
CA HIS A 44 -10.16 32.07 3.62
C HIS A 44 -9.62 30.66 3.32
N VAL A 45 -9.45 30.41 2.02
CA VAL A 45 -8.80 29.20 1.48
C VAL A 45 -7.74 29.65 0.50
N ARG A 46 -6.50 29.25 0.73
CA ARG A 46 -5.36 29.56 -0.15
C ARG A 46 -4.70 28.27 -0.63
N PRO A 47 -4.87 27.89 -1.91
CA PRO A 47 -4.17 26.75 -2.47
C PRO A 47 -2.66 26.97 -2.50
N PHE A 48 -1.89 25.90 -2.33
CA PHE A 48 -0.45 25.87 -2.54
C PHE A 48 -0.02 24.57 -3.24
N ALA A 49 1.13 24.61 -3.90
CA ALA A 49 1.64 23.44 -4.61
C ALA A 49 2.17 22.39 -3.62
N VAL A 50 1.80 21.13 -3.85
CA VAL A 50 2.38 19.96 -3.19
C VAL A 50 3.11 19.12 -4.23
N ASP A 51 4.16 18.44 -3.79
CA ASP A 51 4.86 17.50 -4.66
C ASP A 51 4.02 16.23 -4.83
N ASN A 52 3.66 15.92 -6.07
CA ASN A 52 2.88 14.74 -6.43
C ASN A 52 3.75 13.63 -7.07
N SER A 53 5.07 13.85 -7.19
CA SER A 53 5.97 12.97 -7.93
C SER A 53 6.15 11.59 -7.28
N ALA A 54 5.95 11.48 -5.97
CA ALA A 54 6.04 10.21 -5.24
C ALA A 54 4.84 9.27 -5.49
N SER A 55 3.68 9.82 -5.89
CA SER A 55 2.45 9.04 -6.11
C SER A 55 2.39 8.47 -7.53
N ILE A 56 2.56 7.15 -7.64
CA ILE A 56 2.49 6.43 -8.92
C ILE A 56 1.12 6.62 -9.57
N LEU A 57 0.04 6.49 -8.79
CA LEU A 57 -1.31 6.63 -9.35
C LEU A 57 -1.62 8.06 -9.77
N ALA A 58 -1.15 9.08 -9.04
CA ALA A 58 -1.32 10.46 -9.46
C ALA A 58 -0.60 10.74 -10.79
N VAL A 59 0.61 10.21 -10.97
CA VAL A 59 1.37 10.34 -12.23
C VAL A 59 0.70 9.60 -13.38
N LEU A 60 0.18 8.39 -13.14
CA LEU A 60 -0.47 7.59 -14.20
C LEU A 60 -1.86 8.12 -14.59
N THR A 61 -2.59 8.72 -13.65
CA THR A 61 -3.91 9.34 -13.91
C THR A 61 -3.82 10.77 -14.44
N ALA A 62 -2.66 11.43 -14.30
CA ALA A 62 -2.42 12.77 -14.84
C ALA A 62 -2.67 12.78 -16.36
N GLY A 63 -3.71 13.50 -16.78
CA GLY A 63 -4.10 13.66 -18.19
C GLY A 63 -5.24 12.77 -18.68
N HIS A 64 -5.74 11.82 -17.87
CA HIS A 64 -6.84 10.93 -18.27
C HIS A 64 -8.21 11.29 -17.66
N ALA A 65 -8.26 12.19 -16.67
CA ALA A 65 -9.51 12.56 -16.00
C ALA A 65 -9.94 13.99 -16.36
N ALA A 66 -11.20 14.16 -16.77
CA ALA A 66 -11.88 15.46 -16.81
C ALA A 66 -12.28 15.97 -15.40
N ARG A 67 -11.84 15.26 -14.35
CA ARG A 67 -12.11 15.52 -12.93
C ARG A 67 -10.83 15.94 -12.21
N PRO A 68 -10.93 16.74 -11.14
CA PRO A 68 -9.77 17.11 -10.33
C PRO A 68 -9.36 15.94 -9.46
N VAL A 69 -8.44 15.11 -9.96
CA VAL A 69 -7.83 14.00 -9.22
C VAL A 69 -6.40 14.36 -8.87
N GLY A 70 -5.98 14.10 -7.64
CA GLY A 70 -4.62 14.33 -7.15
C GLY A 70 -4.58 14.84 -5.72
N HIS A 71 -3.39 15.30 -5.30
CA HIS A 71 -3.22 15.97 -4.02
C HIS A 71 -3.03 17.47 -4.23
N PHE A 72 -3.67 18.25 -3.37
CA PHE A 72 -3.66 19.70 -3.41
C PHE A 72 -3.40 20.27 -2.02
N GLY A 73 -2.42 21.15 -1.91
CA GLY A 73 -2.19 21.88 -0.67
C GLY A 73 -3.24 22.96 -0.50
N VAL A 74 -3.85 23.05 0.69
CA VAL A 74 -4.76 24.13 1.04
C VAL A 74 -4.38 24.68 2.41
N GLU A 75 -4.22 26.00 2.50
CA GLU A 75 -4.20 26.69 3.77
C GLU A 75 -5.61 27.22 4.05
N ILE A 76 -6.18 26.79 5.17
CA ILE A 76 -7.53 27.16 5.58
C ILE A 76 -7.45 28.04 6.81
N THR A 77 -8.08 29.21 6.75
CA THR A 77 -8.31 30.07 7.91
C THR A 77 -9.78 30.01 8.29
N TRP A 78 -10.10 29.69 9.54
CA TRP A 78 -11.48 29.59 10.02
C TRP A 78 -11.65 30.23 11.40
N SER A 79 -12.88 30.66 11.70
CA SER A 79 -13.29 31.12 13.03
C SER A 79 -14.06 30.01 13.73
N SER A 80 -13.76 29.75 15.00
CA SER A 80 -14.52 28.84 15.87
C SER A 80 -14.42 29.33 17.31
N ALA A 81 -15.54 29.32 18.04
CA ALA A 81 -15.65 29.76 19.43
C ALA A 81 -15.03 31.15 19.68
N GLY A 82 -15.18 32.06 18.72
CA GLY A 82 -14.63 33.43 18.77
C GLY A 82 -13.12 33.53 18.53
N HIS A 83 -12.44 32.43 18.20
CA HIS A 83 -11.01 32.40 17.89
C HIS A 83 -10.79 32.14 16.39
N THR A 84 -9.75 32.77 15.83
CA THR A 84 -9.31 32.51 14.46
C THR A 84 -8.19 31.49 14.47
N HIS A 85 -8.34 30.47 13.64
CA HIS A 85 -7.37 29.40 13.41
C HIS A 85 -6.89 29.45 11.97
N SER A 86 -5.65 29.03 11.73
CA SER A 86 -5.11 28.82 10.38
C SER A 86 -4.30 27.55 10.36
N ARG A 87 -4.46 26.73 9.31
CA ARG A 87 -3.72 25.48 9.16
C ARG A 87 -3.47 25.12 7.70
N ARG A 88 -2.32 24.52 7.44
CA ARG A 88 -1.98 23.90 6.16
C ARG A 88 -2.43 22.44 6.18
N LEU A 89 -3.15 22.04 5.14
CA LEU A 89 -3.74 20.72 4.98
C LEU A 89 -3.49 20.22 3.55
N VAL A 90 -3.66 18.92 3.35
CA VAL A 90 -3.71 18.28 2.03
C VAL A 90 -5.13 17.86 1.75
N LEU A 91 -5.68 18.34 0.63
CA LEU A 91 -6.90 17.87 0.03
C LEU A 91 -6.54 16.79 -1.01
N LYS A 92 -6.83 15.53 -0.71
CA LYS A 92 -6.75 14.44 -1.68
C LYS A 92 -8.10 14.28 -2.36
N LEU A 93 -8.11 14.36 -3.69
CA LEU A 93 -9.28 14.07 -4.51
C LEU A 93 -8.99 12.80 -5.32
N LYS A 94 -9.79 11.77 -5.12
CA LYS A 94 -9.53 10.42 -5.65
C LYS A 94 -10.65 9.98 -6.59
N PRO A 95 -10.32 9.24 -7.66
CA PRO A 95 -11.32 8.62 -8.51
C PRO A 95 -11.86 7.33 -7.84
N PRO A 96 -12.95 6.76 -8.37
CA PRO A 96 -13.39 5.42 -8.00
C PRO A 96 -12.30 4.38 -8.32
N GLY A 97 -12.20 3.35 -7.49
CA GLY A 97 -11.18 2.30 -7.63
C GLY A 97 -11.32 1.51 -8.93
N ALA A 98 -12.54 1.39 -9.48
CA ALA A 98 -12.75 0.79 -10.79
C ALA A 98 -11.99 1.50 -11.92
N GLU A 99 -11.79 2.82 -11.83
CA GLU A 99 -11.01 3.59 -12.81
C GLU A 99 -9.51 3.36 -12.63
N VAL A 100 -9.05 3.28 -11.38
CA VAL A 100 -7.67 2.90 -11.05
C VAL A 100 -7.36 1.50 -11.61
N ALA A 101 -8.27 0.54 -11.38
CA ALA A 101 -8.15 -0.81 -11.90
C ALA A 101 -8.09 -0.84 -13.44
N ALA A 102 -8.96 -0.09 -14.12
CA ALA A 102 -8.97 0.03 -15.57
C ALA A 102 -7.67 0.64 -16.12
N MET A 103 -7.15 1.68 -15.47
CA MET A 103 -5.86 2.28 -15.81
C MET A 103 -4.71 1.27 -15.71
N LEU A 104 -4.68 0.46 -14.64
CA LEU A 104 -3.67 -0.59 -14.51
C LEU A 104 -3.81 -1.68 -15.59
N ALA A 105 -5.04 -1.97 -16.04
CA ALA A 105 -5.26 -2.86 -17.18
C ALA A 105 -4.70 -2.27 -18.49
N SER A 106 -4.85 -0.97 -18.71
CA SER A 106 -4.21 -0.27 -19.83
C SER A 106 -2.68 -0.29 -19.73
N LEU A 107 -2.14 -0.16 -18.51
CA LEU A 107 -0.70 -0.28 -18.26
C LEU A 107 -0.18 -1.69 -18.57
N ALA A 108 -0.92 -2.73 -18.19
CA ALA A 108 -0.61 -4.11 -18.54
C ALA A 108 -0.61 -4.34 -20.06
N GLN A 109 -1.54 -3.72 -20.79
CA GLN A 109 -1.56 -3.74 -22.25
C GLN A 109 -0.33 -3.04 -22.85
N ALA A 110 0.04 -1.87 -22.31
CA ALA A 110 1.21 -1.12 -22.75
C ALA A 110 2.53 -1.86 -22.47
N THR A 111 2.57 -2.69 -21.42
CA THR A 111 3.72 -3.56 -21.09
C THR A 111 3.88 -4.71 -22.08
N GLY A 112 2.80 -5.13 -22.77
CA GLY A 112 2.83 -6.21 -23.76
C GLY A 112 2.60 -7.62 -23.18
N GLU A 113 2.80 -8.64 -24.01
CA GLU A 113 2.61 -10.04 -23.62
C GLU A 113 3.68 -10.50 -22.60
N PRO A 114 3.35 -11.39 -21.65
CA PRO A 114 2.05 -12.08 -21.49
C PRO A 114 1.00 -11.29 -20.71
N LEU A 115 1.33 -10.09 -20.20
CA LEU A 115 0.41 -9.33 -19.33
C LEU A 115 -0.81 -8.79 -20.08
N ALA A 116 -0.62 -8.33 -21.31
CA ALA A 116 -1.71 -7.80 -22.14
C ALA A 116 -2.90 -8.79 -22.27
N SER A 117 -2.63 -10.09 -22.41
CA SER A 117 -3.68 -11.11 -22.53
C SER A 117 -4.20 -11.64 -21.19
N ARG A 118 -3.36 -11.67 -20.15
CA ARG A 118 -3.69 -12.30 -18.86
C ARG A 118 -4.32 -11.34 -17.86
N TYR A 119 -3.79 -10.12 -17.76
CA TYR A 119 -4.21 -9.14 -16.77
C TYR A 119 -5.71 -8.81 -16.79
N PRO A 120 -6.39 -8.68 -17.96
CA PRO A 120 -7.81 -8.28 -17.99
C PRO A 120 -8.76 -9.15 -17.17
N ALA A 121 -8.46 -10.45 -16.99
CA ALA A 121 -9.25 -11.37 -16.17
C ALA A 121 -9.12 -11.09 -14.66
N TYR A 122 -8.11 -10.31 -14.26
CA TYR A 122 -7.74 -10.01 -12.88
C TYR A 122 -7.89 -8.53 -12.51
N THR A 123 -8.34 -7.67 -13.43
CA THR A 123 -8.46 -6.22 -13.24
C THR A 123 -9.02 -5.82 -11.88
N PHE A 124 -10.10 -6.47 -11.45
CA PHE A 124 -10.79 -6.16 -10.18
C PHE A 124 -10.37 -7.08 -9.02
N ARG A 125 -9.22 -7.75 -9.14
CA ARG A 125 -8.70 -8.75 -8.19
C ARG A 125 -7.25 -8.50 -7.77
N THR A 126 -6.74 -7.31 -8.04
CA THR A 126 -5.35 -6.90 -7.77
C THR A 126 -5.23 -6.01 -6.54
N GLY A 127 -6.33 -5.79 -5.80
CA GLY A 127 -6.34 -4.85 -4.69
C GLY A 127 -6.73 -3.42 -5.07
N PHE A 128 -6.94 -3.09 -6.35
CA PHE A 128 -7.17 -1.71 -6.77
C PHE A 128 -8.63 -1.33 -7.03
N ALA A 129 -9.56 -2.29 -6.97
CA ALA A 129 -10.97 -2.06 -7.34
C ALA A 129 -11.72 -1.09 -6.42
N ASP A 130 -11.24 -0.91 -5.18
CA ASP A 130 -11.92 -0.14 -4.13
C ASP A 130 -10.94 0.67 -3.28
N THR A 131 -9.92 1.26 -3.92
CA THR A 131 -8.88 2.04 -3.24
C THR A 131 -9.44 3.20 -2.41
N HIS A 132 -10.35 3.96 -3.02
CA HIS A 132 -11.09 5.04 -2.37
C HIS A 132 -11.86 4.59 -1.12
N GLY A 133 -12.70 3.55 -1.22
CA GLY A 133 -13.54 3.08 -0.12
C GLY A 133 -12.71 2.60 1.07
N ARG A 134 -11.59 1.93 0.81
CA ARG A 134 -10.68 1.45 1.86
C ARG A 134 -9.99 2.58 2.60
N GLU A 135 -9.43 3.55 1.89
CA GLU A 135 -8.74 4.67 2.54
C GLU A 135 -9.71 5.47 3.42
N LEU A 136 -10.92 5.76 2.91
CA LEU A 136 -11.97 6.42 3.69
C LEU A 136 -12.34 5.61 4.95
N ALA A 137 -12.56 4.30 4.79
CA ALA A 137 -12.92 3.43 5.92
C ALA A 137 -11.82 3.34 6.98
N VAL A 138 -10.55 3.23 6.59
CA VAL A 138 -9.43 3.22 7.54
C VAL A 138 -9.40 4.51 8.34
N TYR A 139 -9.45 5.66 7.66
CA TYR A 139 -9.39 6.96 8.33
C TYR A 139 -10.61 7.25 9.21
N GLU A 140 -11.80 6.81 8.81
CA GLU A 140 -13.01 6.95 9.63
C GLU A 140 -12.95 6.07 10.89
N GLN A 141 -12.58 4.78 10.74
CA GLN A 141 -12.60 3.81 11.84
C GLN A 141 -11.48 4.01 12.86
N HIS A 142 -10.39 4.66 12.45
CA HIS A 142 -9.17 4.81 13.24
C HIS A 142 -8.75 6.27 13.43
N ALA A 143 -9.70 7.20 13.31
CA ALA A 143 -9.46 8.64 13.52
C ALA A 143 -8.72 8.89 14.85
N GLY A 144 -7.63 9.66 14.78
CA GLY A 144 -6.78 10.00 15.93
C GLY A 144 -5.78 8.92 16.34
N HIS A 145 -5.69 7.79 15.64
CA HIS A 145 -4.66 6.79 15.93
C HIS A 145 -3.25 7.36 15.62
N PRO A 146 -2.26 7.21 16.50
CA PRO A 146 -0.94 7.82 16.34
C PRO A 146 -0.17 7.44 15.07
N LEU A 147 -0.45 6.25 14.53
CA LEU A 147 0.18 5.75 13.30
C LEU A 147 -0.40 6.39 12.02
N LEU A 148 -1.52 7.10 12.12
CA LEU A 148 -2.17 7.76 11.00
C LEU A 148 -1.91 9.27 11.02
N PRO A 149 -2.00 9.94 9.86
CA PRO A 149 -2.12 11.38 9.83
C PRO A 149 -3.43 11.83 10.49
N GLU A 150 -3.44 13.03 11.03
CA GLU A 150 -4.66 13.69 11.51
C GLU A 150 -5.60 13.97 10.33
N ILE A 151 -6.85 13.53 10.45
CA ILE A 151 -7.87 13.64 9.41
C ILE A 151 -8.85 14.73 9.80
N TRP A 152 -9.02 15.71 8.91
CA TRP A 152 -9.83 16.91 9.09
C TRP A 152 -11.17 16.84 8.37
N GLY A 153 -11.34 15.91 7.44
CA GLY A 153 -12.62 15.66 6.80
C GLY A 153 -12.56 14.52 5.79
N LEU A 154 -13.67 13.82 5.66
CA LEU A 154 -13.89 12.76 4.67
C LEU A 154 -15.19 13.06 3.94
N TYR A 155 -15.23 12.85 2.63
CA TYR A 155 -16.46 13.00 1.84
C TYR A 155 -16.46 12.08 0.63
N ALA A 156 -17.60 11.46 0.36
CA ALA A 156 -17.83 10.64 -0.82
C ALA A 156 -18.88 11.32 -1.71
N ASP A 157 -18.42 11.87 -2.84
CA ASP A 157 -19.29 12.37 -3.90
C ASP A 157 -19.60 11.23 -4.87
N GLU A 158 -20.55 10.38 -4.49
CA GLU A 158 -20.99 9.25 -5.31
C GLU A 158 -21.57 9.68 -6.66
N GLU A 159 -22.22 10.86 -6.72
CA GLU A 159 -22.84 11.39 -7.94
C GLU A 159 -21.78 11.73 -9.00
N HIS A 160 -20.65 12.30 -8.57
CA HIS A 160 -19.58 12.72 -9.47
C HIS A 160 -18.39 11.74 -9.47
N GLY A 161 -18.45 10.68 -8.66
CA GLY A 161 -17.38 9.71 -8.47
C GLY A 161 -16.08 10.38 -8.01
N VAL A 162 -16.15 11.22 -6.98
CA VAL A 162 -14.98 11.88 -6.38
C VAL A 162 -14.97 11.61 -4.89
N TYR A 163 -13.85 11.11 -4.38
CA TYR A 163 -13.68 10.79 -2.97
C TYR A 163 -12.63 11.69 -2.38
N VAL A 164 -12.93 12.26 -1.22
CA VAL A 164 -12.21 13.37 -0.65
C VAL A 164 -11.66 13.00 0.72
N VAL A 165 -10.36 13.21 0.89
CA VAL A 165 -9.69 13.18 2.19
C VAL A 165 -9.05 14.55 2.42
N LEU A 166 -9.45 15.24 3.48
CA LEU A 166 -8.77 16.42 3.99
C LEU A 166 -7.93 15.98 5.20
N MET A 167 -6.62 16.04 5.09
CA MET A 167 -5.68 15.55 6.11
C MET A 167 -4.62 16.58 6.46
N GLU A 168 -3.92 16.38 7.58
CA GLU A 168 -2.79 17.23 7.96
C GLU A 168 -1.75 17.31 6.84
N PHE A 169 -1.18 18.50 6.67
CA PHE A 169 0.04 18.63 5.89
C PHE A 169 1.20 18.19 6.78
N LEU A 170 1.85 17.08 6.42
CA LEU A 170 2.99 16.52 7.16
C LEU A 170 4.23 17.41 6.99
N GLU A 171 4.22 18.56 7.65
CA GLU A 171 5.35 19.47 7.78
C GLU A 171 6.23 19.11 8.99
N GLU A 172 7.51 19.46 8.94
CA GLU A 172 8.46 19.22 10.03
C GLU A 172 8.63 17.74 10.44
N VAL A 173 8.44 16.83 9.47
CA VAL A 173 8.65 15.39 9.64
C VAL A 173 10.02 14.93 9.15
N GLU A 174 10.49 13.81 9.69
CA GLU A 174 11.68 13.09 9.25
C GLU A 174 11.31 12.00 8.22
N LEU A 175 12.20 11.77 7.27
CA LEU A 175 12.12 10.67 6.29
C LEU A 175 10.90 10.66 5.36
N LEU A 176 10.17 11.77 5.21
CA LEU A 176 9.17 11.93 4.15
C LEU A 176 9.82 11.73 2.77
N ASP A 177 9.20 10.92 1.92
CA ASP A 177 9.65 10.57 0.56
C ASP A 177 11.12 10.08 0.48
N SER A 178 11.55 9.34 1.50
CA SER A 178 12.94 8.91 1.67
C SER A 178 13.33 7.65 0.88
N VAL A 179 12.53 7.24 -0.11
CA VAL A 179 12.73 5.99 -0.88
C VAL A 179 14.08 5.89 -1.58
N MET A 180 14.64 7.02 -2.00
CA MET A 180 15.96 7.11 -2.63
C MET A 180 17.12 7.14 -1.62
N HIS A 181 16.82 7.22 -0.32
CA HIS A 181 17.77 7.42 0.76
C HIS A 181 17.58 6.39 1.89
N PRO A 182 17.65 5.08 1.58
CA PRO A 182 17.48 4.03 2.59
C PRO A 182 18.49 4.14 3.73
N GLU A 183 19.68 4.70 3.49
CA GLU A 183 20.73 4.91 4.49
C GLU A 183 20.30 5.83 5.64
N ARG A 184 19.29 6.68 5.42
CA ARG A 184 18.73 7.56 6.45
C ARG A 184 17.85 6.83 7.46
N TRP A 185 17.38 5.62 7.13
CA TRP A 185 16.64 4.75 8.06
C TRP A 185 17.61 4.11 9.06
N THR A 186 17.84 4.82 10.16
CA THR A 186 18.72 4.35 11.26
C THR A 186 18.07 3.22 12.07
N ASP A 187 18.85 2.53 12.90
CA ASP A 187 18.34 1.51 13.84
C ASP A 187 17.21 2.06 14.73
N ALA A 188 17.33 3.30 15.19
CA ALA A 188 16.28 3.95 15.99
C ALA A 188 14.96 4.11 15.21
N HIS A 189 15.02 4.50 13.93
CA HIS A 189 13.83 4.60 13.07
C HIS A 189 13.19 3.24 12.82
N LEU A 190 13.99 2.23 12.49
CA LEU A 190 13.49 0.88 12.22
C LEU A 190 12.85 0.27 13.46
N ARG A 191 13.48 0.37 14.63
CA ARG A 191 12.87 -0.11 15.88
C ARG A 191 11.60 0.64 16.25
N ALA A 192 11.57 1.96 16.06
CA ALA A 192 10.39 2.77 16.32
C ALA A 192 9.21 2.36 15.41
N ALA A 193 9.46 2.20 14.10
CA ALA A 193 8.47 1.74 13.14
C ALA A 193 7.95 0.33 13.49
N LEU A 194 8.85 -0.63 13.73
CA LEU A 194 8.47 -2.01 14.03
C LEU A 194 7.70 -2.14 15.35
N THR A 195 8.04 -1.33 16.36
CA THR A 195 7.31 -1.30 17.65
C THR A 195 5.88 -0.77 17.45
N GLN A 196 5.74 0.32 16.70
CA GLN A 196 4.43 0.96 16.46
C GLN A 196 3.57 0.12 15.50
N LEU A 197 4.17 -0.54 14.51
CA LEU A 197 3.51 -1.53 13.67
C LEU A 197 3.06 -2.75 14.47
N ALA A 198 3.88 -3.26 15.40
CA ALA A 198 3.48 -4.37 16.26
C ALA A 198 2.26 -3.99 17.11
N THR A 199 2.20 -2.74 17.60
CA THR A 199 1.03 -2.20 18.33
C THR A 199 -0.20 -2.15 17.44
N TRP A 200 -0.07 -1.61 16.23
CA TRP A 200 -1.16 -1.58 15.25
C TRP A 200 -1.66 -2.98 14.90
N HIS A 201 -0.77 -3.91 14.58
CA HIS A 201 -1.12 -5.27 14.23
C HIS A 201 -1.74 -6.05 15.40
N ALA A 202 -1.21 -5.87 16.61
CA ALA A 202 -1.78 -6.48 17.81
C ALA A 202 -3.23 -6.02 18.05
N GLY A 203 -3.50 -4.72 17.86
CA GLY A 203 -4.84 -4.14 18.05
C GLY A 203 -5.91 -4.66 17.07
N HIS A 204 -5.49 -5.15 15.90
CA HIS A 204 -6.40 -5.65 14.86
C HIS A 204 -6.38 -7.18 14.71
N LEU A 205 -5.47 -7.86 15.39
CA LEU A 205 -5.41 -9.32 15.40
C LEU A 205 -6.73 -9.89 15.91
N HIS A 206 -7.29 -10.87 15.21
CA HIS A 206 -8.56 -11.54 15.55
C HIS A 206 -9.80 -10.64 15.57
N THR A 207 -9.70 -9.37 15.17
CA THR A 207 -10.88 -8.53 14.96
C THR A 207 -11.55 -8.94 13.64
N PRO A 208 -12.87 -9.17 13.61
CA PRO A 208 -13.57 -9.43 12.36
C PRO A 208 -13.29 -8.32 11.35
N ALA A 209 -13.05 -8.64 10.09
CA ALA A 209 -12.75 -7.63 9.08
C ALA A 209 -13.86 -6.58 9.00
N ARG A 210 -13.52 -5.31 9.28
CA ARG A 210 -14.44 -4.16 9.29
C ARG A 210 -14.24 -3.20 8.12
N LEU A 211 -13.18 -3.36 7.34
CA LEU A 211 -13.08 -2.68 6.06
C LEU A 211 -14.28 -3.10 5.20
N PRO A 212 -14.82 -2.21 4.34
CA PRO A 212 -15.91 -2.56 3.46
C PRO A 212 -15.61 -3.92 2.85
N ALA A 213 -16.45 -4.90 3.17
CA ALA A 213 -16.36 -6.21 2.57
C ALA A 213 -16.52 -5.95 1.08
N LEU A 214 -15.42 -6.04 0.34
CA LEU A 214 -15.45 -5.86 -1.10
C LEU A 214 -16.58 -6.74 -1.61
N ALA A 215 -17.46 -6.18 -2.44
CA ALA A 215 -18.62 -6.90 -2.97
C ALA A 215 -18.24 -8.25 -3.62
N ASN A 216 -16.95 -8.45 -3.93
CA ASN A 216 -16.38 -9.63 -4.58
C ASN A 216 -15.30 -10.37 -3.77
N GLY A 217 -15.13 -10.09 -2.47
CA GLY A 217 -14.33 -10.93 -1.57
C GLY A 217 -12.84 -11.07 -1.91
N GLU A 218 -12.08 -9.98 -1.98
CA GLU A 218 -10.62 -10.07 -1.75
C GLU A 218 -10.37 -10.35 -0.26
N CYS A 219 -10.83 -11.51 0.21
CA CYS A 219 -10.36 -12.10 1.45
C CYS A 219 -9.07 -12.84 1.11
N ALA A 220 -8.01 -12.60 1.90
CA ALA A 220 -6.71 -13.27 1.86
C ALA A 220 -6.79 -14.77 2.23
N GLY A 221 -7.71 -15.50 1.62
CA GLY A 221 -7.87 -16.94 1.81
C GLY A 221 -7.07 -17.74 0.78
N PRO A 222 -6.81 -19.04 1.04
CA PRO A 222 -6.07 -19.90 0.11
C PRO A 222 -6.64 -19.93 -1.31
N ALA A 223 -7.97 -19.96 -1.44
CA ALA A 223 -8.64 -19.98 -2.74
C ALA A 223 -8.32 -18.72 -3.55
N TYR A 224 -8.34 -17.54 -2.91
CA TYR A 224 -7.98 -16.29 -3.56
C TYR A 224 -6.55 -16.34 -4.08
N LEU A 225 -5.58 -16.74 -3.25
CA LEU A 225 -4.16 -16.82 -3.65
C LEU A 225 -3.94 -17.78 -4.82
N LEU A 226 -4.58 -18.95 -4.78
CA LEU A 226 -4.48 -19.96 -5.83
C LEU A 226 -5.04 -19.46 -7.18
N GLU A 227 -6.13 -18.70 -7.14
CA GLU A 227 -6.75 -18.15 -8.35
C GLU A 227 -5.86 -17.09 -9.02
N GLN A 228 -4.98 -16.41 -8.29
CA GLN A 228 -4.03 -15.42 -8.83
C GLN A 228 -2.85 -16.04 -9.58
N LYS A 229 -2.63 -17.35 -9.47
CA LYS A 229 -1.45 -18.02 -10.06
C LYS A 229 -1.19 -17.68 -11.53
N PRO A 230 -2.19 -17.67 -12.44
CA PRO A 230 -1.95 -17.26 -13.83
C PRO A 230 -1.49 -15.81 -14.00
N LEU A 231 -2.00 -14.88 -13.18
CA LEU A 231 -1.52 -13.49 -13.18
C LEU A 231 -0.06 -13.42 -12.72
N TRP A 232 0.29 -14.10 -11.62
CA TRP A 232 1.65 -14.07 -11.09
C TRP A 232 2.68 -14.72 -12.02
N HIS A 233 2.29 -15.76 -12.76
CA HIS A 233 3.12 -16.27 -13.86
C HIS A 233 3.35 -15.19 -14.93
N ALA A 234 2.30 -14.46 -15.33
CA ALA A 234 2.42 -13.41 -16.34
C ALA A 234 3.28 -12.23 -15.86
N LEU A 235 3.15 -11.82 -14.59
CA LEU A 235 3.99 -10.79 -13.98
C LEU A 235 5.45 -11.22 -13.95
N LEU A 236 5.73 -12.47 -13.54
CA LEU A 236 7.08 -13.02 -13.50
C LEU A 236 7.71 -13.08 -14.89
N ASP A 237 6.99 -13.62 -15.89
CA ASP A 237 7.49 -13.75 -17.25
C ASP A 237 7.73 -12.37 -17.89
N SER A 238 6.85 -11.40 -17.61
CA SER A 238 7.04 -10.01 -18.05
C SER A 238 8.27 -9.38 -17.40
N ALA A 239 8.45 -9.53 -16.08
CA ALA A 239 9.61 -9.02 -15.36
C ALA A 239 10.92 -9.64 -15.88
N ALA A 240 10.94 -10.96 -16.11
CA ALA A 240 12.09 -11.65 -16.68
C ALA A 240 12.45 -11.19 -18.10
N THR A 241 11.44 -10.81 -18.88
CA THR A 241 11.64 -10.31 -20.25
C THR A 241 12.19 -8.89 -20.26
N HIS A 242 11.64 -8.01 -19.43
CA HIS A 242 12.02 -6.59 -19.42
C HIS A 242 13.29 -6.29 -18.62
N PHE A 243 13.58 -7.10 -17.59
CA PHE A 243 14.66 -6.87 -16.62
C PHE A 243 15.49 -8.14 -16.37
N PRO A 244 16.11 -8.74 -17.41
CA PRO A 244 16.87 -10.00 -17.27
C PRO A 244 18.06 -9.89 -16.31
N GLU A 245 18.58 -8.68 -16.08
CA GLU A 245 19.63 -8.39 -15.09
C GLU A 245 19.14 -8.47 -13.65
N LEU A 246 17.86 -8.17 -13.40
CA LEU A 246 17.23 -8.31 -12.08
C LEU A 246 16.61 -9.69 -11.88
N TYR A 247 16.08 -10.28 -12.95
CA TYR A 247 15.41 -11.58 -12.99
C TYR A 247 16.24 -12.59 -13.79
N SER A 248 17.42 -12.94 -13.24
CA SER A 248 18.28 -13.97 -13.81
C SER A 248 17.56 -15.33 -13.90
N ALA A 249 18.04 -16.23 -14.76
CA ALA A 249 17.45 -17.56 -14.93
C ALA A 249 17.33 -18.34 -13.60
N SER A 250 18.28 -18.16 -12.68
CA SER A 250 18.24 -18.78 -11.34
C SER A 250 17.10 -18.20 -10.49
N ARG A 251 16.98 -16.86 -10.43
CA ARG A 251 15.91 -16.16 -9.71
C ARG A 251 14.53 -16.50 -10.26
N VAL A 252 14.39 -16.55 -11.59
CA VAL A 252 13.15 -16.97 -12.26
C VAL A 252 12.84 -18.44 -11.95
N GLY A 253 13.84 -19.32 -11.98
CA GLY A 253 13.70 -20.72 -11.60
C GLY A 253 13.18 -20.90 -10.17
N HIS A 254 13.75 -20.15 -9.22
CA HIS A 254 13.28 -20.09 -7.83
C HIS A 254 11.80 -19.70 -7.78
N LEU A 255 11.42 -18.55 -8.34
CA LEU A 255 10.02 -18.09 -8.28
C LEU A 255 9.04 -19.01 -9.00
N ARG A 256 9.45 -19.69 -10.08
CA ARG A 256 8.63 -20.71 -10.76
C ARG A 256 8.40 -21.93 -9.87
N GLN A 257 9.43 -22.37 -9.14
CA GLN A 257 9.28 -23.46 -8.18
C GLN A 257 8.36 -23.04 -7.03
N ALA A 258 8.53 -21.83 -6.50
CA ALA A 258 7.64 -21.28 -5.46
C ALA A 258 6.17 -21.16 -5.94
N LEU A 259 5.94 -20.81 -7.21
CA LEU A 259 4.59 -20.84 -7.82
C LEU A 259 4.05 -22.27 -7.98
N ALA A 260 4.90 -23.28 -8.16
CA ALA A 260 4.50 -24.69 -8.15
C ALA A 260 4.04 -25.12 -6.74
N ASP A 261 4.77 -24.68 -5.70
CA ASP A 261 4.51 -24.94 -4.28
C ASP A 261 3.49 -23.97 -3.65
N LEU A 262 2.78 -23.21 -4.48
CA LEU A 262 1.80 -22.23 -4.03
C LEU A 262 0.72 -22.80 -3.09
N PRO A 263 0.17 -24.02 -3.27
CA PRO A 263 -0.78 -24.59 -2.31
C PRO A 263 -0.25 -24.65 -0.87
N GLN A 264 1.03 -25.01 -0.71
CA GLN A 264 1.70 -25.11 0.59
C GLN A 264 1.92 -23.72 1.19
N HIS A 265 2.36 -22.77 0.38
CA HIS A 265 2.51 -21.37 0.78
C HIS A 265 1.18 -20.74 1.20
N ALA A 266 0.11 -20.96 0.42
CA ALA A 266 -1.23 -20.49 0.74
C ALA A 266 -1.78 -21.10 2.03
N ALA A 267 -1.52 -22.39 2.28
CA ALA A 267 -1.88 -23.05 3.52
C ALA A 267 -1.11 -22.47 4.73
N THR A 268 0.17 -22.13 4.55
CA THR A 268 0.99 -21.49 5.60
C THR A 268 0.39 -20.15 6.00
N LEU A 269 0.10 -19.27 5.04
CA LEU A 269 -0.49 -17.96 5.34
C LEU A 269 -1.87 -18.07 5.99
N ALA A 270 -2.70 -19.01 5.54
CA ALA A 270 -4.05 -19.18 6.07
C ALA A 270 -4.11 -19.78 7.47
N ALA A 271 -3.06 -20.48 7.91
CA ALA A 271 -2.96 -20.98 9.28
C ALA A 271 -2.67 -19.87 10.30
N GLU A 272 -2.23 -18.70 9.83
CA GLU A 272 -1.76 -17.61 10.68
C GLU A 272 -2.88 -16.59 10.97
N PRO A 273 -2.85 -15.96 12.16
CA PRO A 273 -3.75 -14.86 12.46
C PRO A 273 -3.56 -13.70 11.48
N HIS A 274 -4.68 -13.20 10.95
CA HIS A 274 -4.69 -12.03 10.10
C HIS A 274 -4.97 -10.76 10.91
N THR A 275 -4.38 -9.66 10.45
CA THR A 275 -4.53 -8.32 10.99
C THR A 275 -4.78 -7.34 9.85
N LEU A 276 -5.31 -6.16 10.17
CA LEU A 276 -5.31 -5.04 9.25
C LEU A 276 -3.86 -4.60 8.96
N ILE A 277 -3.44 -4.71 7.70
CA ILE A 277 -2.13 -4.28 7.19
C ILE A 277 -2.29 -3.08 6.25
N HIS A 278 -1.21 -2.33 6.07
CA HIS A 278 -1.14 -1.24 5.09
C HIS A 278 -1.09 -1.76 3.65
N ASN A 279 -0.36 -2.87 3.40
CA ASN A 279 -0.25 -3.54 2.09
C ASN A 279 0.37 -2.69 0.96
N ASP A 280 1.06 -1.63 1.35
CA ASP A 280 1.94 -0.77 0.52
C ASP A 280 2.93 -0.02 1.43
N LEU A 281 3.46 -0.69 2.46
CA LEU A 281 4.20 -0.06 3.56
C LEU A 281 5.66 0.21 3.16
N ASN A 282 5.90 1.37 2.56
CA ASN A 282 7.22 1.75 2.08
C ASN A 282 7.57 3.23 2.38
N PRO A 283 8.83 3.66 2.20
CA PRO A 283 9.28 5.03 2.49
C PRO A 283 8.61 6.17 1.70
N ARG A 284 7.78 5.87 0.70
CA ARG A 284 6.95 6.87 0.01
C ARG A 284 5.63 7.12 0.72
N ASN A 285 5.20 6.17 1.54
CA ASN A 285 3.92 6.14 2.25
C ASN A 285 4.10 6.28 3.77
N THR A 286 5.30 6.66 4.22
CA THR A 286 5.65 6.70 5.62
C THR A 286 6.60 7.85 5.94
N CYS A 287 6.51 8.35 7.17
CA CYS A 287 7.44 9.33 7.73
C CYS A 287 7.50 9.18 9.24
N PHE A 288 8.27 10.05 9.89
CA PHE A 288 8.32 10.15 11.35
C PHE A 288 8.08 11.58 11.80
N ARG A 289 7.29 11.76 12.87
CA ARG A 289 7.25 13.00 13.63
C ARG A 289 7.86 12.80 15.01
N ARG A 290 8.25 13.90 15.65
CA ARG A 290 8.71 13.88 17.04
C ARG A 290 7.54 14.13 17.98
N THR A 291 7.40 13.28 18.99
CA THR A 291 6.49 13.59 20.11
C THR A 291 7.03 14.81 20.89
N PRO A 292 6.22 15.45 21.76
CA PRO A 292 6.73 16.51 22.64
C PRO A 292 7.91 16.08 23.53
N ALA A 293 8.05 14.79 23.80
CA ALA A 293 9.18 14.22 24.54
C ALA A 293 10.43 13.95 23.66
N GLY A 294 10.36 14.21 22.35
CA GLY A 294 11.44 13.98 21.39
C GLY A 294 11.51 12.55 20.85
N GLU A 295 10.52 11.70 21.13
CA GLU A 295 10.47 10.31 20.68
C GLU A 295 10.02 10.23 19.22
N LEU A 296 10.48 9.20 18.51
CA LEU A 296 10.06 8.93 17.13
C LEU A 296 8.65 8.34 17.10
N GLN A 297 7.74 9.04 16.43
CA GLN A 297 6.41 8.55 16.12
C GLN A 297 6.32 8.23 14.64
N PHE A 298 6.09 6.96 14.32
CA PHE A 298 5.95 6.47 12.96
C PHE A 298 4.56 6.80 12.45
N VAL A 299 4.49 7.40 11.25
CA VAL A 299 3.23 7.78 10.60
C VAL A 299 3.21 7.12 9.22
N ALA A 300 2.14 6.40 8.93
CA ALA A 300 1.85 5.80 7.64
C ALA A 300 0.61 6.46 7.03
N TYR A 301 0.67 6.76 5.74
CA TYR A 301 -0.36 7.44 4.98
C TYR A 301 -0.55 6.75 3.63
N ASP A 302 -1.67 7.04 2.95
CA ASP A 302 -2.06 6.35 1.70
C ASP A 302 -2.53 4.90 1.93
N TRP A 303 -3.53 4.75 2.80
CA TRP A 303 -4.13 3.47 3.21
C TRP A 303 -5.06 2.83 2.16
N GLU A 304 -4.95 3.25 0.91
CA GLU A 304 -5.86 2.84 -0.16
C GLU A 304 -5.75 1.35 -0.53
N LEU A 305 -4.62 0.71 -0.19
CA LEU A 305 -4.39 -0.71 -0.43
C LEU A 305 -4.62 -1.59 0.79
N ALA A 306 -5.02 -1.00 1.92
CA ALA A 306 -5.18 -1.69 3.19
C ALA A 306 -6.10 -2.92 3.08
N THR A 307 -5.71 -4.00 3.75
CA THR A 307 -6.45 -5.26 3.72
C THR A 307 -6.15 -6.10 4.97
N TYR A 308 -6.82 -7.24 5.12
CA TYR A 308 -6.50 -8.21 6.15
C TYR A 308 -5.54 -9.26 5.61
N HIS A 309 -4.36 -9.37 6.22
CA HIS A 309 -3.32 -10.34 5.86
C HIS A 309 -2.50 -10.72 7.11
N VAL A 310 -1.55 -11.63 6.99
CA VAL A 310 -0.57 -11.87 8.07
C VAL A 310 0.26 -10.60 8.33
N PRO A 311 0.60 -10.29 9.60
CA PRO A 311 1.36 -9.08 9.97
C PRO A 311 2.74 -8.98 9.33
N HIS A 312 3.31 -10.12 8.95
CA HIS A 312 4.62 -10.23 8.32
C HIS A 312 4.72 -9.44 7.01
N TYR A 313 3.62 -9.25 6.30
CA TYR A 313 3.62 -8.67 4.96
C TYR A 313 4.14 -7.23 4.96
N ASP A 314 3.60 -6.39 5.84
CA ASP A 314 4.04 -4.99 5.99
C ASP A 314 5.52 -4.91 6.39
N VAL A 315 6.00 -5.82 7.23
CA VAL A 315 7.41 -5.90 7.62
C VAL A 315 8.28 -6.33 6.45
N ALA A 316 7.84 -7.30 5.66
CA ALA A 316 8.57 -7.78 4.49
C ALA A 316 8.75 -6.67 3.46
N GLU A 317 7.67 -5.94 3.16
CA GLU A 317 7.70 -4.81 2.25
C GLU A 317 8.63 -3.70 2.78
N LEU A 318 8.43 -3.25 4.02
CA LEU A 318 9.26 -2.19 4.61
C LEU A 318 10.75 -2.56 4.58
N LEU A 319 11.12 -3.75 5.04
CA LEU A 319 12.52 -4.21 5.08
C LEU A 319 13.12 -4.36 3.68
N CYS A 320 12.34 -4.79 2.67
CA CYS A 320 12.80 -4.79 1.28
C CYS A 320 13.14 -3.37 0.78
N PHE A 321 12.40 -2.37 1.23
CA PHE A 321 12.60 -0.98 0.80
C PHE A 321 13.71 -0.24 1.54
N VAL A 322 13.97 -0.55 2.81
CA VAL A 322 14.89 0.24 3.67
C VAL A 322 16.24 -0.41 3.91
N LEU A 323 16.37 -1.72 3.70
CA LEU A 323 17.66 -2.40 3.77
C LEU A 323 18.32 -2.42 2.39
N ASP A 324 19.61 -2.09 2.36
CA ASP A 324 20.51 -2.19 1.22
C ASP A 324 21.59 -3.26 1.47
N THR A 325 22.44 -3.49 0.47
CA THR A 325 23.42 -4.60 0.47
C THR A 325 24.29 -4.65 1.73
N ASP A 326 24.66 -3.49 2.27
CA ASP A 326 25.52 -3.39 3.45
C ASP A 326 24.77 -3.66 4.75
N ARG A 327 23.43 -3.69 4.71
CA ARG A 327 22.53 -3.88 5.85
C ARG A 327 21.61 -5.09 5.74
N TYR A 328 21.68 -5.88 4.66
CA TYR A 328 20.89 -7.11 4.51
C TYR A 328 21.04 -8.06 5.69
N ALA A 329 22.25 -8.22 6.24
CA ALA A 329 22.51 -9.06 7.42
C ALA A 329 21.73 -8.63 8.69
N LEU A 330 21.16 -7.42 8.73
CA LEU A 330 20.33 -6.95 9.83
C LEU A 330 18.87 -7.42 9.74
N ARG A 331 18.43 -7.99 8.61
CA ARG A 331 17.03 -8.40 8.36
C ARG A 331 16.51 -9.34 9.43
N GLY A 332 17.24 -10.42 9.73
CA GLY A 332 16.89 -11.36 10.79
C GLY A 332 16.86 -10.73 12.19
N THR A 333 17.66 -9.68 12.44
CA THR A 333 17.66 -8.95 13.72
C THR A 333 16.39 -8.11 13.87
N TYR A 334 16.01 -7.37 12.82
CA TYR A 334 14.80 -6.56 12.84
C TYR A 334 13.52 -7.40 12.85
N LEU A 335 13.51 -8.52 12.12
CA LEU A 335 12.39 -9.46 12.15
C LEU A 335 12.18 -10.05 13.55
N GLU A 336 13.27 -10.48 14.21
CA GLU A 336 13.19 -10.99 15.58
C GLU A 336 12.74 -9.91 16.57
N TYR A 337 13.24 -8.68 16.42
CA TYR A 337 12.78 -7.56 17.23
C TYR A 337 11.27 -7.34 17.07
N TYR A 338 10.77 -7.31 15.84
CA TYR A 338 9.34 -7.19 15.54
C TYR A 338 8.52 -8.33 16.15
N ARG A 339 8.97 -9.58 15.99
CA ARG A 339 8.32 -10.76 16.59
C ARG A 339 8.19 -10.61 18.11
N GLN A 340 9.26 -10.19 18.78
CA GLN A 340 9.26 -9.99 20.23
C GLN A 340 8.26 -8.92 20.66
N GLN A 341 8.20 -7.78 19.96
CA GLN A 341 7.21 -6.73 20.24
C GLN A 341 5.78 -7.25 20.07
N LEU A 342 5.50 -7.95 18.96
CA LEU A 342 4.18 -8.50 18.69
C LEU A 342 3.80 -9.60 19.69
N HIS A 343 4.73 -10.49 20.04
CA HIS A 343 4.53 -11.55 21.01
C HIS A 343 4.24 -10.98 22.41
N GLN A 344 4.96 -9.94 22.84
CA GLN A 344 4.71 -9.28 24.12
C GLN A 344 3.29 -8.72 24.24
N LEU A 345 2.74 -8.20 23.13
CA LEU A 345 1.41 -7.60 23.09
C LEU A 345 0.28 -8.63 22.98
N THR A 346 0.53 -9.79 22.35
CA THR A 346 -0.52 -10.72 21.94
C THR A 346 -0.43 -12.10 22.59
N GLY A 347 0.75 -12.49 23.08
CA GLY A 347 1.07 -13.87 23.46
C GLY A 347 1.20 -14.84 22.27
N ALA A 348 0.91 -14.40 21.04
CA ALA A 348 1.04 -15.20 19.82
C ALA A 348 2.50 -15.22 19.33
N TYR A 349 2.84 -16.16 18.43
CA TYR A 349 4.17 -16.29 17.83
C TYR A 349 5.34 -16.61 18.80
N PRO A 350 5.21 -17.59 19.72
CA PRO A 350 6.32 -17.96 20.62
C PRO A 350 7.51 -18.58 19.86
N ASP A 351 7.25 -19.24 18.73
CA ASP A 351 8.23 -19.93 17.91
C ASP A 351 8.87 -18.99 16.88
N ALA A 352 10.16 -18.72 17.03
CA ALA A 352 10.91 -17.85 16.14
C ALA A 352 11.16 -18.47 14.76
N GLU A 353 11.32 -19.79 14.65
CA GLU A 353 11.59 -20.46 13.38
C GLU A 353 10.33 -20.50 12.51
N ALA A 354 9.19 -20.85 13.12
CA ALA A 354 7.90 -20.79 12.43
C ALA A 354 7.60 -19.36 11.93
N PHE A 355 7.84 -18.34 12.77
CA PHE A 355 7.66 -16.93 12.39
C PHE A 355 8.55 -16.52 11.21
N ARG A 356 9.81 -16.96 11.20
CA ARG A 356 10.77 -16.74 10.11
C ARG A 356 10.30 -17.39 8.80
N HIS A 357 9.80 -18.62 8.86
CA HIS A 357 9.25 -19.29 7.68
C HIS A 357 8.01 -18.55 7.15
N THR A 358 7.06 -18.18 8.02
CA THR A 358 5.88 -17.38 7.62
C THR A 358 6.28 -16.03 7.02
N PHE A 359 7.32 -15.39 7.56
CA PHE A 359 7.89 -14.18 6.96
C PHE A 359 8.40 -14.41 5.53
N GLY A 360 9.16 -15.49 5.28
CA GLY A 360 9.62 -15.85 3.94
C GLY A 360 8.46 -16.06 2.95
N VAL A 361 7.39 -16.73 3.39
CA VAL A 361 6.18 -16.94 2.58
C VAL A 361 5.42 -15.62 2.32
N ALA A 362 5.34 -14.73 3.31
CA ALA A 362 4.73 -13.41 3.14
C ALA A 362 5.54 -12.52 2.18
N ALA A 363 6.88 -12.57 2.28
CA ALA A 363 7.78 -11.87 1.36
C ALA A 363 7.64 -12.38 -0.07
N LEU A 364 7.51 -13.70 -0.26
CA LEU A 364 7.20 -14.29 -1.56
C LEU A 364 5.87 -13.76 -2.11
N ASN A 365 4.83 -13.66 -1.28
CA ASN A 365 3.53 -13.13 -1.71
C ASN A 365 3.63 -11.65 -2.14
N PHE A 366 4.34 -10.82 -1.37
CA PHE A 366 4.69 -9.45 -1.75
C PHE A 366 5.42 -9.41 -3.11
N GLY A 367 6.43 -10.26 -3.30
CA GLY A 367 7.24 -10.33 -4.50
C GLY A 367 6.45 -10.72 -5.76
N LEU A 368 5.61 -11.75 -5.67
CA LEU A 368 4.82 -12.27 -6.78
C LEU A 368 3.71 -11.32 -7.20
N HIS A 369 3.14 -10.57 -6.25
CA HIS A 369 2.02 -9.68 -6.50
C HIS A 369 2.44 -8.21 -6.58
N ARG A 370 2.71 -7.56 -5.46
CA ARG A 370 2.93 -6.10 -5.38
C ARG A 370 4.20 -5.66 -6.10
N LEU A 371 5.32 -6.35 -5.88
CA LEU A 371 6.56 -6.04 -6.59
C LEU A 371 6.46 -6.34 -8.09
N GLY A 372 5.75 -7.41 -8.47
CA GLY A 372 5.40 -7.68 -9.87
C GLY A 372 4.61 -6.53 -10.52
N MET A 373 3.62 -5.97 -9.80
CA MET A 373 2.86 -4.81 -10.26
C MET A 373 3.73 -3.55 -10.38
N TYR A 374 4.67 -3.33 -9.46
CA TYR A 374 5.65 -2.24 -9.58
C TYR A 374 6.54 -2.41 -10.81
N LEU A 375 6.96 -3.63 -11.13
CA LEU A 375 7.78 -3.92 -12.31
C LEU A 375 7.00 -3.76 -13.62
N MET A 376 5.71 -4.08 -13.62
CA MET A 376 4.81 -3.75 -14.75
C MET A 376 4.80 -2.24 -15.00
N ALA A 377 4.62 -1.43 -13.95
CA ALA A 377 4.69 0.02 -14.08
C ALA A 377 6.10 0.50 -14.48
N HIS A 378 7.15 -0.13 -13.94
CA HIS A 378 8.54 0.17 -14.21
C HIS A 378 8.91 0.04 -15.70
N ALA A 379 8.34 -0.96 -16.38
CA ALA A 379 8.59 -1.23 -17.78
C ALA A 379 8.11 -0.10 -18.70
N VAL A 380 7.14 0.69 -18.24
CA VAL A 380 6.60 1.85 -18.96
C VAL A 380 7.19 3.17 -18.46
N SER A 381 7.40 3.29 -17.15
CA SER A 381 7.97 4.49 -16.51
C SER A 381 9.04 4.09 -15.48
N PRO A 382 10.33 4.43 -15.71
CA PRO A 382 11.41 4.02 -14.81
C PRO A 382 11.28 4.56 -13.37
N TYR A 383 11.41 3.68 -12.38
CA TYR A 383 11.48 3.99 -10.96
C TYR A 383 12.90 3.66 -10.45
N PRO A 384 13.75 4.67 -10.20
CA PRO A 384 15.17 4.45 -9.90
C PRO A 384 15.45 3.61 -8.64
N PHE A 385 14.50 3.53 -7.69
CA PHE A 385 14.65 2.73 -6.49
C PHE A 385 14.42 1.22 -6.71
N LEU A 386 13.67 0.82 -7.73
CA LEU A 386 13.19 -0.56 -7.86
C LEU A 386 14.30 -1.61 -7.99
N PRO A 387 15.38 -1.41 -8.77
CA PRO A 387 16.47 -2.38 -8.82
C PRO A 387 17.02 -2.77 -7.44
N ARG A 388 17.15 -1.80 -6.54
CA ARG A 388 17.61 -2.01 -5.15
C ARG A 388 16.60 -2.83 -4.35
N VAL A 389 15.31 -2.52 -4.48
CA VAL A 389 14.23 -3.23 -3.79
C VAL A 389 14.13 -4.68 -4.28
N VAL A 390 14.26 -4.92 -5.59
CA VAL A 390 14.25 -6.27 -6.17
C VAL A 390 15.41 -7.11 -5.64
N ASN A 391 16.62 -6.54 -5.56
CA ASN A 391 17.76 -7.25 -4.98
C ASN A 391 17.54 -7.57 -3.49
N SER A 392 16.95 -6.64 -2.73
CA SER A 392 16.60 -6.83 -1.32
C SER A 392 15.53 -7.92 -1.13
N PHE A 393 14.57 -8.00 -2.05
CA PHE A 393 13.57 -9.05 -2.07
C PHE A 393 14.20 -10.43 -2.31
N PHE A 394 15.09 -10.58 -3.29
CA PHE A 394 15.74 -11.87 -3.54
C PHE A 394 16.66 -12.30 -2.39
N ASP A 395 17.40 -11.36 -1.79
CA ASP A 395 18.16 -11.58 -0.55
C ASP A 395 17.24 -12.09 0.59
N THR A 396 16.03 -11.52 0.72
CA THR A 396 15.02 -12.01 1.68
C THR A 396 14.64 -13.46 1.43
N LEU A 397 14.37 -13.82 0.17
CA LEU A 397 13.98 -15.20 -0.16
C LEU A 397 15.12 -16.18 0.06
N GLU A 398 16.35 -15.79 -0.22
CA GLU A 398 17.54 -16.62 0.02
C GLU A 398 17.73 -16.92 1.52
N GLU A 399 17.46 -15.96 2.40
CA GLU A 399 17.58 -16.15 3.86
C GLU A 399 16.38 -16.90 4.47
N PHE A 400 15.14 -16.57 4.08
CA PHE A 400 13.93 -16.99 4.81
C PHE A 400 13.06 -18.03 4.09
N LEU A 401 13.30 -18.25 2.79
CA LEU A 401 12.60 -19.28 2.02
C LEU A 401 13.57 -19.97 1.04
N PRO A 402 14.69 -20.55 1.55
CA PRO A 402 15.70 -21.13 0.70
C PRO A 402 15.15 -22.31 -0.08
N GLN A 403 15.55 -22.43 -1.35
CA GLN A 403 15.25 -23.61 -2.14
C GLN A 403 15.96 -24.83 -1.54
N PRO A 404 15.33 -26.02 -1.55
CA PRO A 404 16.06 -27.26 -1.27
C PRO A 404 17.23 -27.34 -2.24
N VAL A 405 18.45 -27.49 -1.74
CA VAL A 405 19.62 -27.75 -2.59
C VAL A 405 19.31 -29.01 -3.37
N ALA A 406 19.23 -28.93 -4.70
CA ALA A 406 19.09 -30.10 -5.54
C ALA A 406 20.21 -31.07 -5.15
N ALA A 407 19.85 -32.26 -4.66
CA ALA A 407 20.82 -33.30 -4.39
C ALA A 407 21.68 -33.46 -5.66
N PRO A 408 23.02 -33.52 -5.54
CA PRO A 408 23.87 -33.70 -6.70
C PRO A 408 23.35 -34.90 -7.48
N GLN A 409 22.99 -34.68 -8.75
CA GLN A 409 22.61 -35.76 -9.63
C GLN A 409 23.76 -36.75 -9.61
N GLU A 410 23.57 -37.91 -8.96
CA GLU A 410 24.47 -39.03 -9.13
C GLU A 410 24.52 -39.28 -10.64
N VAL A 411 25.69 -39.03 -11.21
CA VAL A 411 26.00 -39.37 -12.59
C VAL A 411 25.85 -40.88 -12.66
N ALA A 412 24.68 -41.33 -13.12
CA ALA A 412 24.43 -42.72 -13.42
C ALA A 412 25.35 -43.10 -14.58
N ALA A 413 26.54 -43.60 -14.25
CA ALA A 413 27.38 -44.32 -15.17
C ALA A 413 26.69 -45.67 -15.46
N ALA A 414 26.12 -45.79 -16.66
CA ALA A 414 25.83 -47.07 -17.30
C ALA A 414 25.99 -46.93 -18.81
#